data_AF-A0A925AHF4-F1
#
_entry.id   AF-A0A925AHF4-F1
#
_cell.length_a   1.000
_cell.length_b   1.000
_cell.length_c   1.000
_cell.angle_alpha   90.00
_cell.angle_beta   90.00
_cell.angle_gamma   90.00
#
_symmetry.space_group_name_H-M   'P 1'
#
loop_
_entity.id
_entity.type
_entity.pdbx_description
1 polymer ?
#
loop_
_entity_poly.entity_id
_entity_poly.type
_entity_poly.pdbx_seq_one_letter_code
_entity_poly.pdbx_strand_id
1 'polypeptide(L)'
;MKKLLLFFAPICLLLTLSNCASFKQNRWLSAHQKELSRLANSSLPAEQKLDGLVQDYVKFMTEDLKFVDPVKGVKYVKKYHDQNRASMEKILRESEKWQGNLGTMDKIALGVRTVQKPYIRSLIDLGPKFKRKYKQYAFALELGSKITGGLTKFAGKDLF
;
A
#
# COMPACT_ATOMS: atom_id res chain seq x y z
N MET A 1 -22.11 -41.22 30.15
CA MET A 1 -22.22 -39.87 29.55
C MET A 1 -20.94 -39.00 29.66
N LYS A 2 -19.78 -39.52 30.09
CA LYS A 2 -18.51 -38.73 30.16
C LYS A 2 -17.67 -38.73 28.87
N LYS A 3 -17.92 -39.66 27.93
CA LYS A 3 -17.11 -39.81 26.71
C LYS A 3 -17.50 -38.88 25.55
N LEU A 4 -18.69 -38.27 25.58
CA LEU A 4 -19.12 -37.31 24.55
C LEU A 4 -18.55 -35.90 24.74
N LEU A 5 -18.21 -35.51 25.97
CA LEU A 5 -17.66 -34.18 26.27
C LEU A 5 -16.21 -33.98 25.79
N LEU A 6 -15.47 -35.07 25.59
CA LEU A 6 -14.07 -35.03 25.14
C LEU A 6 -13.92 -34.84 23.62
N PHE A 7 -14.98 -35.06 22.83
CA PHE A 7 -14.95 -34.89 21.37
C PHE A 7 -15.32 -33.47 20.89
N PHE A 8 -16.01 -32.67 21.72
CA PHE A 8 -16.42 -31.30 21.34
C PHE A 8 -15.37 -30.22 21.66
N ALA A 9 -14.47 -30.46 22.60
CA ALA A 9 -13.41 -29.53 22.97
C ALA A 9 -12.39 -29.21 21.84
N PRO A 10 -11.93 -30.17 21.01
CA PRO A 10 -10.95 -29.85 19.95
C PRO A 10 -11.53 -29.08 18.77
N ILE A 11 -12.84 -29.20 18.49
CA ILE A 11 -13.51 -28.49 17.39
C ILE A 11 -13.67 -26.99 17.71
N CYS A 12 -13.90 -26.66 18.98
CA CYS A 12 -14.04 -25.26 19.42
C CYS A 12 -12.71 -24.49 19.36
N LEU A 13 -11.56 -25.17 19.57
CA LEU A 13 -10.25 -24.54 19.51
C LEU A 13 -9.85 -24.13 18.06
N LEU A 14 -10.23 -24.93 17.06
CA LEU A 14 -9.90 -24.69 15.65
C LEU A 14 -10.63 -23.47 15.05
N LEU A 15 -11.79 -23.08 15.60
CA LEU A 15 -12.58 -21.94 15.12
C LEU A 15 -12.09 -20.57 15.66
N THR A 16 -11.23 -20.55 16.68
CA THR A 16 -10.73 -19.28 17.27
C THR A 16 -9.51 -18.71 16.52
N LEU A 17 -8.75 -19.54 15.81
CA LEU A 17 -7.53 -19.12 15.10
C LEU A 17 -7.82 -18.38 13.80
N SER A 18 -8.95 -18.65 13.15
CA SER A 18 -9.35 -18.03 11.87
C SER A 18 -9.81 -16.58 12.02
N ASN A 19 -10.32 -16.17 13.19
CA ASN A 19 -10.79 -14.81 13.44
C ASN A 19 -9.67 -13.79 13.64
N CYS A 20 -8.47 -14.21 14.05
CA CYS A 20 -7.34 -13.30 14.27
C CYS A 20 -6.79 -12.72 12.96
N ALA A 21 -6.72 -13.54 11.90
CA ALA A 21 -6.18 -13.10 10.61
C ALA A 21 -7.09 -12.08 9.89
N SER A 22 -8.40 -12.29 9.92
CA SER A 22 -9.39 -11.37 9.33
C SER A 22 -9.44 -10.04 10.07
N PHE A 23 -9.40 -10.09 11.41
CA PHE A 23 -9.36 -8.87 12.24
C PHE A 23 -8.08 -8.06 11.99
N LYS A 24 -6.93 -8.74 11.87
CA LYS A 24 -5.65 -8.09 11.54
C LYS A 24 -5.69 -7.39 10.18
N GLN A 25 -6.24 -8.06 9.16
CA GLN A 25 -6.39 -7.47 7.82
C GLN A 25 -7.29 -6.23 7.85
N ASN A 26 -8.42 -6.28 8.53
CA ASN A 26 -9.32 -5.13 8.64
C ASN A 26 -8.67 -3.97 9.42
N ARG A 27 -7.86 -4.27 10.44
CA ARG A 27 -7.08 -3.27 11.16
C ARG A 27 -6.06 -2.59 10.26
N TRP A 28 -5.38 -3.34 9.41
CA TRP A 28 -4.46 -2.77 8.41
C TRP A 28 -5.19 -1.86 7.42
N LEU A 29 -6.28 -2.34 6.82
CA LEU A 29 -7.11 -1.55 5.89
C LEU A 29 -7.62 -0.25 6.53
N SER A 30 -8.13 -0.34 7.75
CA SER A 30 -8.63 0.83 8.49
C SER A 30 -7.52 1.82 8.82
N ALA A 31 -6.31 1.34 9.17
CA ALA A 31 -5.17 2.21 9.42
C ALA A 31 -4.74 2.97 8.16
N HIS A 32 -4.64 2.28 7.02
CA HIS A 32 -4.37 2.90 5.72
C HIS A 32 -5.42 3.95 5.35
N GLN A 33 -6.70 3.59 5.49
CA GLN A 33 -7.81 4.51 5.20
C GLN A 33 -7.75 5.77 6.04
N LYS A 34 -7.55 5.62 7.35
CA LYS A 34 -7.43 6.77 8.26
C LYS A 34 -6.25 7.65 7.89
N GLU A 35 -5.10 7.04 7.60
CA GLU A 35 -3.88 7.79 7.28
C GLU A 35 -3.97 8.51 5.95
N LEU A 36 -4.39 7.83 4.88
CA LEU A 36 -4.53 8.45 3.56
C LEU A 36 -5.62 9.52 3.54
N SER A 37 -6.72 9.32 4.26
CA SER A 37 -7.75 10.35 4.42
C SER A 37 -7.21 11.56 5.19
N ARG A 38 -6.43 11.34 6.26
CA ARG A 38 -5.77 12.41 7.02
C ARG A 38 -4.80 13.18 6.15
N LEU A 39 -3.93 12.50 5.39
CA LEU A 39 -2.96 13.13 4.49
C LEU A 39 -3.68 13.97 3.42
N ALA A 40 -4.68 13.38 2.75
CA ALA A 40 -5.43 14.04 1.70
C ALA A 40 -6.19 15.29 2.18
N ASN A 41 -6.64 15.32 3.44
CA ASN A 41 -7.40 16.44 4.01
C ASN A 41 -6.58 17.37 4.91
N SER A 42 -5.29 17.10 5.09
CA SER A 42 -4.40 17.94 5.88
C SER A 42 -3.98 19.23 5.14
N SER A 43 -3.47 20.19 5.92
CA SER A 43 -2.79 21.40 5.43
C SER A 43 -1.28 21.17 5.17
N LEU A 44 -0.82 19.92 5.15
CA LEU A 44 0.59 19.61 4.90
C LEU A 44 1.03 20.04 3.49
N PRO A 45 2.31 20.37 3.27
CA PRO A 45 2.86 20.58 1.94
C PRO A 45 2.62 19.37 1.02
N ALA A 46 2.42 19.62 -0.27
CA ALA A 46 2.18 18.57 -1.26
C ALA A 46 3.29 17.50 -1.27
N GLU A 47 4.55 17.90 -1.11
CA GLU A 47 5.68 16.96 -0.97
C GLU A 47 5.48 16.00 0.21
N GLN A 48 5.09 16.52 1.39
CA GLN A 48 4.91 15.68 2.58
C GLN A 48 3.70 14.76 2.46
N LYS A 49 2.64 15.21 1.79
CA LYS A 49 1.49 14.34 1.46
C LYS A 49 1.90 13.19 0.54
N LEU A 50 2.71 13.49 -0.48
CA LEU A 50 3.25 12.49 -1.40
C LEU A 50 4.16 11.50 -0.67
N ASP A 51 5.08 11.98 0.16
CA ASP A 51 5.96 11.15 0.97
C ASP A 51 5.15 10.20 1.86
N GLY A 52 4.10 10.73 2.52
CA GLY A 52 3.18 9.93 3.34
C GLY A 52 2.43 8.87 2.53
N LEU A 53 1.94 9.21 1.35
CA LEU A 53 1.31 8.26 0.43
C LEU A 53 2.27 7.13 0.04
N VAL A 54 3.52 7.46 -0.29
CA VAL A 54 4.51 6.46 -0.67
C VAL A 54 4.86 5.55 0.49
N GLN A 55 5.06 6.12 1.69
CA GLN A 55 5.32 5.34 2.90
C GLN A 55 4.16 4.39 3.23
N ASP A 56 2.94 4.87 3.12
CA ASP A 56 1.73 4.07 3.31
C ASP A 56 1.66 2.93 2.28
N TYR A 57 2.00 3.21 1.02
CA TYR A 57 2.03 2.21 -0.05
C TYR A 57 3.12 1.15 0.17
N VAL A 58 4.32 1.54 0.62
CA VAL A 58 5.40 0.62 1.02
C VAL A 58 4.94 -0.29 2.15
N LYS A 59 4.26 0.26 3.16
CA LYS A 59 3.70 -0.51 4.27
C LYS A 59 2.63 -1.50 3.76
N PHE A 60 1.74 -1.04 2.90
CA PHE A 60 0.72 -1.86 2.26
C PHE A 60 1.35 -3.05 1.52
N MET A 61 2.35 -2.81 0.67
CA MET A 61 3.05 -3.91 -0.04
C MET A 61 3.74 -4.86 0.93
N THR A 62 4.38 -4.33 1.98
CA THR A 62 5.04 -5.14 3.01
C THR A 62 4.06 -6.06 3.74
N GLU A 63 2.86 -5.55 4.06
CA GLU A 63 1.79 -6.34 4.68
C GLU A 63 1.19 -7.34 3.70
N ASP A 64 0.98 -6.92 2.46
CA ASP A 64 0.44 -7.76 1.41
C ASP A 64 1.36 -8.97 1.09
N LEU A 65 2.68 -8.76 1.10
CA LEU A 65 3.64 -9.85 0.90
C LEU A 65 3.54 -10.93 1.98
N LYS A 66 2.99 -10.64 3.18
CA LYS A 66 2.80 -11.62 4.27
C LYS A 66 1.67 -12.63 4.01
N PHE A 67 0.77 -12.38 3.04
CA PHE A 67 -0.26 -13.37 2.68
C PHE A 67 0.37 -14.57 1.98
N VAL A 68 0.32 -15.74 2.61
CA VAL A 68 0.79 -16.99 1.97
C VAL A 68 -0.09 -17.35 0.77
N ASP A 69 -1.40 -17.18 0.91
CA ASP A 69 -2.38 -17.41 -0.17
C ASP A 69 -2.51 -16.16 -1.06
N PRO A 70 -2.12 -16.24 -2.35
CA PRO A 70 -2.18 -15.11 -3.26
C PRO A 70 -3.62 -14.64 -3.55
N VAL A 71 -4.62 -15.51 -3.45
CA VAL A 71 -6.03 -15.12 -3.64
C VAL A 71 -6.48 -14.16 -2.53
N LYS A 72 -6.05 -14.41 -1.28
CA LYS A 72 -6.32 -13.50 -0.15
C LYS A 72 -5.57 -12.18 -0.30
N GLY A 73 -4.32 -12.24 -0.78
CA GLY A 73 -3.53 -11.06 -1.13
C GLY A 73 -4.24 -10.19 -2.17
N VAL A 74 -4.70 -10.75 -3.29
CA VAL A 74 -5.45 -9.98 -4.30
C VAL A 74 -6.71 -9.35 -3.73
N LYS A 75 -7.45 -10.04 -2.87
CA LYS A 75 -8.61 -9.44 -2.17
C LYS A 75 -8.19 -8.27 -1.28
N TYR A 76 -7.05 -8.37 -0.60
CA TYR A 76 -6.49 -7.28 0.19
C TYR A 76 -6.09 -6.08 -0.69
N VAL A 77 -5.35 -6.32 -1.78
CA VAL A 77 -5.00 -5.31 -2.79
C VAL A 77 -6.26 -4.59 -3.28
N LYS A 78 -7.27 -5.34 -3.72
CA LYS A 78 -8.53 -4.78 -4.22
C LYS A 78 -9.18 -3.87 -3.18
N LYS A 79 -9.34 -4.35 -1.94
CA LYS A 79 -9.97 -3.57 -0.86
C LYS A 79 -9.19 -2.30 -0.53
N TYR A 80 -7.87 -2.40 -0.44
CA TYR A 80 -7.00 -1.25 -0.19
C TYR A 80 -7.21 -0.18 -1.27
N HIS A 81 -7.15 -0.55 -2.54
CA HIS A 81 -7.33 0.42 -3.62
C HIS A 81 -8.77 0.96 -3.69
N ASP A 82 -9.79 0.12 -3.49
CA ASP A 82 -11.19 0.55 -3.52
C ASP A 82 -11.50 1.56 -2.40
N GLN A 83 -10.99 1.36 -1.18
CA GLN A 83 -11.24 2.25 -0.03
C GLN A 83 -10.44 3.55 -0.10
N ASN A 84 -9.27 3.53 -0.75
CA ASN A 84 -8.31 4.63 -0.69
C ASN A 84 -8.21 5.44 -1.98
N ARG A 85 -8.82 4.99 -3.09
CA ARG A 85 -8.69 5.59 -4.43
C ARG A 85 -8.84 7.11 -4.40
N ALA A 86 -9.93 7.61 -3.84
CA ALA A 86 -10.21 9.05 -3.81
C ALA A 86 -9.11 9.86 -3.07
N SER A 87 -8.62 9.33 -1.94
CA SER A 87 -7.57 9.99 -1.15
C SER A 87 -6.23 9.96 -1.89
N MET A 88 -5.87 8.81 -2.48
CA MET A 88 -4.65 8.69 -3.28
C MET A 88 -4.69 9.62 -4.50
N GLU A 89 -5.80 9.63 -5.24
CA GLU A 89 -5.96 10.51 -6.41
C GLU A 89 -5.89 12.00 -6.03
N LYS A 90 -6.48 12.40 -4.90
CA LYS A 90 -6.36 13.77 -4.40
C LYS A 90 -4.91 14.14 -4.11
N ILE A 91 -4.19 13.30 -3.36
CA ILE A 91 -2.77 13.53 -3.05
C ILE A 91 -1.92 13.60 -4.33
N LEU A 92 -2.12 12.66 -5.25
CA LEU A 92 -1.37 12.62 -6.51
C LEU A 92 -1.63 13.88 -7.35
N ARG A 93 -2.89 14.30 -7.49
CA ARG A 93 -3.24 15.54 -8.24
C ARG A 93 -2.65 16.79 -7.60
N GLU A 94 -2.69 16.90 -6.27
CA GLU A 94 -2.05 18.01 -5.55
C GLU A 94 -0.53 18.02 -5.78
N SER A 95 0.07 16.84 -5.77
CA SER A 95 1.50 16.66 -6.03
C SER A 95 1.88 17.03 -7.47
N GLU A 96 1.06 16.66 -8.45
CA GLU A 96 1.31 16.99 -9.88
C GLU A 96 1.28 18.50 -10.09
N LYS A 97 0.30 19.18 -9.49
CA LYS A 97 0.20 20.65 -9.56
C LYS A 97 1.40 21.32 -8.90
N TRP A 98 1.80 20.84 -7.73
CA TRP A 98 2.97 21.36 -7.03
C TRP A 98 4.25 21.17 -7.85
N GLN A 99 4.50 19.96 -8.38
CA GLN A 99 5.66 19.71 -9.23
C GLN A 99 5.63 20.50 -10.55
N GLY A 100 4.44 20.71 -11.13
CA GLY A 100 4.26 21.54 -12.31
C GLY A 100 4.72 22.98 -12.11
N ASN A 101 4.59 23.49 -10.89
CA ASN A 101 4.98 24.85 -10.50
C ASN A 101 6.45 24.98 -10.08
N LEU A 102 7.21 23.88 -9.98
CA LEU A 102 8.62 23.92 -9.63
C LEU A 102 9.48 24.34 -10.84
N GLY A 103 10.49 25.18 -10.57
CA GLY A 103 11.53 25.48 -11.55
C GLY A 103 12.41 24.26 -11.86
N THR A 104 13.17 24.32 -12.96
CA THR A 104 14.03 23.21 -13.40
C THR A 104 15.05 22.80 -12.33
N MET A 105 15.67 23.77 -11.65
CA MET A 105 16.64 23.49 -10.58
C MET A 105 15.99 22.85 -9.36
N ASP A 106 14.79 23.30 -8.98
CA ASP A 106 14.04 22.72 -7.86
C ASP A 106 13.61 21.28 -8.15
N LYS A 107 13.24 20.97 -9.40
CA LYS A 107 12.94 19.61 -9.85
C LYS A 107 14.16 18.68 -9.72
N ILE A 108 15.34 19.16 -10.08
CA ILE A 108 16.59 18.39 -9.92
C ILE A 108 16.88 18.15 -8.44
N ALA A 109 16.84 19.21 -7.62
CA ALA A 109 17.06 19.10 -6.18
C ALA A 109 16.02 18.19 -5.50
N LEU A 110 14.77 18.20 -5.99
CA LEU A 110 13.73 17.28 -5.54
C LEU A 110 14.05 15.84 -5.94
N GLY A 111 14.51 15.59 -7.17
CA GLY A 111 14.94 14.27 -7.63
C GLY A 111 16.05 13.70 -6.74
N VAL A 112 17.11 14.48 -6.49
CA VAL A 112 18.24 14.09 -5.64
C VAL A 112 17.78 13.77 -4.21
N ARG A 113 16.94 14.63 -3.62
CA ARG A 113 16.41 14.38 -2.27
C ARG A 113 15.49 13.17 -2.24
N THR A 114 14.69 12.95 -3.29
CA THR A 114 13.76 11.81 -3.37
C THR A 114 14.50 10.48 -3.39
N VAL A 115 15.54 10.32 -4.21
CA VAL A 115 16.31 9.07 -4.28
C VAL A 115 17.03 8.71 -2.98
N GLN A 116 17.33 9.72 -2.14
CA GLN A 116 17.92 9.51 -0.83
C GLN A 116 16.91 9.06 0.25
N LYS A 117 15.60 9.19 -0.02
CA LYS A 117 14.58 8.85 0.98
C LYS A 117 14.47 7.32 1.15
N PRO A 118 14.38 6.79 2.39
CA PRO A 118 14.49 5.36 2.67
C PRO A 118 13.33 4.53 2.09
N TYR A 119 12.15 5.13 1.94
CA TYR A 119 10.99 4.44 1.37
C TYR A 119 11.14 4.17 -0.14
N ILE A 120 11.96 4.94 -0.85
CA ILE A 120 12.24 4.71 -2.28
C ILE A 120 13.03 3.41 -2.46
N ARG A 121 14.05 3.20 -1.62
CA ARG A 121 14.79 1.93 -1.58
C ARG A 121 13.87 0.74 -1.27
N SER A 122 12.90 0.94 -0.38
CA SER A 122 11.90 -0.09 -0.06
C SER A 122 10.97 -0.37 -1.25
N LEU A 123 10.54 0.65 -2.00
CA LEU A 123 9.77 0.47 -3.23
C LEU A 123 10.53 -0.35 -4.27
N ILE A 124 11.82 -0.04 -4.49
CA ILE A 124 12.67 -0.76 -5.45
C ILE A 124 12.78 -2.25 -5.08
N ASP A 125 12.94 -2.57 -3.79
CA ASP A 125 13.03 -3.96 -3.33
C ASP A 125 11.67 -4.70 -3.36
N LEU A 126 10.59 -4.01 -2.98
CA LEU A 126 9.26 -4.61 -2.85
C LEU A 126 8.54 -4.76 -4.20
N GLY A 127 8.74 -3.82 -5.12
CA GLY A 127 8.05 -3.80 -6.42
C GLY A 127 8.21 -5.08 -7.23
N PRO A 128 9.43 -5.59 -7.46
CA PRO A 128 9.66 -6.85 -8.17
C PRO A 128 9.04 -8.05 -7.44
N LYS A 129 9.07 -8.07 -6.10
CA LYS A 129 8.46 -9.15 -5.29
C LYS A 129 6.94 -9.15 -5.43
N PHE A 130 6.32 -7.99 -5.36
CA PHE A 130 4.88 -7.81 -5.59
C PHE A 130 4.48 -8.25 -7.00
N LYS A 131 5.21 -7.79 -8.02
CA LYS A 131 4.98 -8.20 -9.42
C LYS A 131 5.12 -9.70 -9.63
N ARG A 132 6.12 -10.33 -9.02
CA ARG A 132 6.33 -11.78 -9.11
C ARG A 132 5.19 -12.56 -8.45
N LYS A 133 4.75 -12.13 -7.26
CA LYS A 133 3.64 -12.76 -6.52
C LYS A 133 2.31 -12.70 -7.28
N TYR A 134 2.01 -11.57 -7.92
CA TYR A 134 0.75 -11.36 -8.63
C TYR A 134 0.83 -11.45 -10.15
N LYS A 135 1.88 -12.09 -10.70
CA LYS A 135 2.07 -12.22 -12.15
C LYS A 135 0.82 -12.76 -12.88
N GLN A 136 0.06 -13.63 -12.22
CA GLN A 136 -1.14 -14.27 -12.75
C GLN A 136 -2.44 -13.43 -12.56
N TYR A 137 -2.38 -12.32 -11.83
CA TYR A 137 -3.53 -11.49 -11.49
C TYR A 137 -3.41 -10.11 -12.12
N ALA A 138 -3.86 -10.01 -13.38
CA ALA A 138 -3.75 -8.79 -14.19
C ALA A 138 -4.28 -7.54 -13.47
N PHE A 139 -5.39 -7.65 -12.74
CA PHE A 139 -5.97 -6.53 -11.98
C PHE A 139 -5.04 -5.99 -10.89
N ALA A 140 -4.37 -6.86 -10.13
CA ALA A 140 -3.44 -6.44 -9.08
C ALA A 140 -2.21 -5.76 -9.69
N LEU A 141 -1.75 -6.26 -10.85
CA LEU A 141 -0.70 -5.61 -11.61
C LEU A 141 -1.12 -4.27 -12.19
N GLU A 142 -2.36 -4.12 -12.65
CA GLU A 142 -2.91 -2.87 -13.18
C GLU A 142 -3.07 -1.79 -12.10
N LEU A 143 -3.61 -2.17 -10.93
CA LEU A 143 -3.72 -1.27 -9.79
C LEU A 143 -2.34 -0.86 -9.27
N GLY A 144 -1.43 -1.84 -9.18
CA GLY A 144 -0.04 -1.60 -8.84
C GLY A 144 0.61 -0.63 -9.82
N SER A 145 0.54 -0.92 -11.12
CA SER A 145 1.18 -0.13 -12.18
C SER A 145 0.61 1.27 -12.32
N LYS A 146 -0.69 1.49 -12.09
CA LYS A 146 -1.28 2.83 -12.07
C LYS A 146 -0.73 3.69 -10.93
N ILE A 147 -0.62 3.11 -9.73
CA ILE A 147 -0.07 3.85 -8.58
C ILE A 147 1.43 4.01 -8.73
N THR A 148 2.19 2.94 -8.99
CA THR A 148 3.63 3.04 -9.18
C THR A 148 3.99 3.90 -10.39
N GLY A 149 3.20 3.86 -11.47
CA GLY A 149 3.37 4.70 -12.65
C GLY A 149 3.06 6.18 -12.39
N GLY A 150 2.10 6.45 -11.49
CA GLY A 150 1.96 7.77 -10.88
C GLY A 150 3.25 8.13 -10.15
N LEU A 151 3.62 7.36 -9.13
CA LEU A 151 4.80 7.58 -8.27
C LEU A 151 6.14 7.73 -9.04
N THR A 152 6.36 6.99 -10.12
CA THR A 152 7.58 7.09 -10.94
C THR A 152 7.66 8.34 -11.77
N LYS A 153 6.52 8.90 -12.22
CA LYS A 153 6.51 10.23 -12.82
C LYS A 153 7.00 11.28 -11.82
N PHE A 154 6.73 11.12 -10.53
CA PHE A 154 7.19 12.05 -9.49
C PHE A 154 8.66 11.86 -9.11
N ALA A 155 9.16 10.63 -9.16
CA ALA A 155 10.47 10.29 -8.65
C ALA A 155 11.56 10.20 -9.74
N GLY A 156 11.21 10.51 -10.98
CA GLY A 156 12.10 10.49 -12.14
C GLY A 156 12.17 9.10 -12.79
N LYS A 157 12.47 9.07 -14.09
CA LYS A 157 12.68 7.81 -14.85
C LYS A 157 13.81 6.94 -14.28
N ASP A 158 14.67 7.48 -13.41
CA ASP A 158 15.84 6.80 -12.85
C ASP A 158 15.51 5.73 -11.77
N LEU A 159 14.23 5.52 -11.48
CA LEU A 159 13.78 4.53 -10.49
C LEU A 159 13.50 3.13 -11.04
N PHE A 160 13.55 2.94 -12.37
CA PHE A 160 13.28 1.66 -13.04
C PHE A 160 14.13 1.45 -14.27
#